data_AF-A0A1C3NU02-F1
#
_entry.id   AF-A0A1C3NU02-F1
#
_cell.length_a   1.000
_cell.length_b   1.000
_cell.length_c   1.000
_cell.angle_alpha   90.00
_cell.angle_beta   90.00
_cell.angle_gamma   90.00
#
_symmetry.space_group_name_H-M   'P 1'
#
loop_
_entity.id
_entity.type
_entity.pdbx_description
1 polymer ?
#
loop_
_entity_poly.entity_id
_entity_poly.type
_entity_poly.pdbx_seq_one_letter_code
_entity_poly.pdbx_strand_id
1 'polypeptide(L)'
;MTGLTPTPDGADAPGASGWHVGVQVGSDWSARCFTYPDERPILVLNTSQVGLSLSVLGGVVTANHINFAHSLVQAANEYLIECERLLMDRQADDTSGGAAVAA
;
A
#
# COMPACT_ATOMS: atom_id res chain seq x y z
N MET A 1 -12.28 38.08 -43.11
CA MET A 1 -13.28 37.00 -42.92
C MET A 1 -12.55 35.68 -43.14
N THR A 2 -11.82 35.23 -42.11
CA THR A 2 -10.97 34.04 -42.15
C THR A 2 -11.61 33.02 -41.21
N GLY A 3 -12.10 31.92 -41.78
CA GLY A 3 -12.76 30.85 -41.05
C GLY A 3 -11.77 30.06 -40.19
N LEU A 4 -12.16 29.77 -38.95
CA LEU A 4 -11.49 28.81 -38.08
C LEU A 4 -11.86 27.39 -38.53
N THR A 5 -10.84 26.59 -38.83
CA THR A 5 -10.95 25.14 -38.92
C THR A 5 -11.04 24.59 -37.48
N PRO A 6 -12.07 23.80 -37.11
CA PRO A 6 -12.07 23.15 -35.81
C PRO A 6 -11.05 22.00 -35.82
N THR A 7 -10.03 22.12 -34.97
CA THR A 7 -9.15 21.01 -34.59
C THR A 7 -10.01 19.95 -33.90
N PRO A 8 -9.96 18.66 -34.28
CA PRO A 8 -10.69 17.64 -33.56
C PRO A 8 -10.16 17.55 -32.14
N ASP A 9 -11.07 17.76 -31.19
CA ASP A 9 -10.85 17.64 -29.76
C ASP A 9 -10.06 16.37 -29.44
N GLY A 10 -9.05 16.56 -28.59
CA GLY A 10 -8.28 15.47 -28.01
C GLY A 10 -9.25 14.43 -27.47
N ALA A 11 -9.11 13.21 -27.98
CA ALA A 11 -9.81 12.06 -27.44
C ALA A 11 -9.44 11.97 -25.96
N ASP A 12 -10.37 12.36 -25.09
CA ASP A 12 -10.37 11.99 -23.69
C ASP A 12 -10.20 10.47 -23.62
N ALA A 13 -9.01 10.03 -23.22
CA ALA A 13 -8.83 8.65 -22.82
C ALA A 13 -9.82 8.42 -21.66
N PRO A 14 -10.73 7.43 -21.74
CA PRO A 14 -11.73 7.22 -20.71
C PRO A 14 -11.00 7.06 -19.36
N GLY A 15 -11.30 7.97 -18.43
CA GLY A 15 -10.66 8.03 -17.12
C GLY A 15 -10.69 6.66 -16.48
N ALA A 16 -9.51 6.10 -16.22
CA ALA A 16 -9.38 4.79 -15.61
C ALA A 16 -10.16 4.79 -14.29
N SER A 17 -11.25 4.03 -14.22
CA SER A 17 -12.01 3.83 -13.01
C SER A 17 -11.16 2.98 -12.06
N GLY A 18 -10.54 3.64 -11.08
CA GLY A 18 -9.83 2.98 -10.01
C GLY A 18 -10.79 2.58 -8.88
N TRP A 19 -10.66 1.37 -8.35
CA TRP A 19 -11.25 1.02 -7.07
C TRP A 19 -10.25 1.32 -5.94
N HIS A 20 -10.74 1.73 -4.78
CA HIS A 20 -9.92 1.89 -3.59
C HIS A 20 -10.54 1.08 -2.46
N VAL A 21 -9.74 0.23 -1.82
CA VAL A 21 -10.13 -0.56 -0.67
C VAL A 21 -9.21 -0.18 0.48
N GLY A 22 -9.78 0.48 1.49
CA GLY A 22 -9.10 0.78 2.75
C GLY A 22 -9.47 -0.27 3.80
N VAL A 23 -8.48 -0.74 4.54
CA VAL A 23 -8.68 -1.76 5.59
C VAL A 23 -7.92 -1.33 6.86
N GLN A 24 -8.47 -1.62 8.04
CA GLN A 24 -7.85 -1.29 9.34
C GLN A 24 -7.14 -2.51 9.92
N VAL A 25 -5.84 -2.40 10.21
CA VAL A 25 -5.01 -3.52 10.69
C VAL A 25 -5.48 -4.01 12.07
N GLY A 26 -5.85 -5.28 12.15
CA GLY A 26 -6.19 -5.99 13.39
C GLY A 26 -5.01 -6.80 13.95
N SER A 27 -5.13 -7.25 15.19
CA SER A 27 -4.07 -7.99 15.90
C SER A 27 -3.77 -9.39 15.34
N ASP A 28 -4.66 -9.94 14.52
CA ASP A 28 -4.57 -11.26 13.91
C ASP A 28 -4.11 -11.23 12.44
N TRP A 29 -3.72 -10.07 11.94
CA TRP A 29 -3.34 -9.90 10.54
C TRP A 29 -1.94 -10.44 10.26
N SER A 30 -1.75 -10.94 9.05
CA SER A 30 -0.44 -11.40 8.60
C SER A 30 -0.22 -11.11 7.11
N ALA A 31 1.03 -10.87 6.75
CA ALA A 31 1.48 -10.84 5.36
C ALA A 31 2.45 -12.00 5.12
N ARG A 32 2.24 -12.77 4.05
CA ARG A 32 3.10 -13.90 3.69
C ARG A 32 3.35 -13.93 2.18
N CYS A 33 4.61 -14.05 1.81
CA CYS A 33 4.99 -14.37 0.44
C CYS A 33 5.09 -15.89 0.30
N PHE A 34 4.29 -16.48 -0.59
CA PHE A 34 4.40 -17.86 -1.00
C PHE A 34 5.35 -17.94 -2.19
N THR A 35 6.40 -18.73 -2.06
CA THR A 35 7.37 -18.99 -3.12
C THR A 35 7.29 -20.45 -3.53
N TYR A 36 7.46 -20.69 -4.83
CA TYR A 36 7.41 -22.01 -5.44
C TYR A 36 8.61 -22.16 -6.36
N PRO A 37 9.15 -23.39 -6.56
CA PRO A 37 10.31 -23.59 -7.42
C PRO A 37 10.06 -23.17 -8.88
N ASP A 38 8.86 -23.48 -9.39
CA ASP A 38 8.51 -23.31 -10.81
C ASP A 38 7.35 -22.33 -11.03
N GLU A 39 6.81 -21.73 -9.95
CA GLU A 39 5.69 -20.79 -10.03
C GLU A 39 6.07 -19.39 -9.56
N ARG A 40 5.21 -18.42 -9.89
CA ARG A 40 5.42 -17.03 -9.50
C ARG A 40 5.14 -16.83 -8.00
N PRO A 41 5.88 -15.93 -7.35
CA PRO A 41 5.57 -15.60 -5.97
C PRO A 41 4.19 -14.96 -5.87
N ILE A 42 3.47 -15.29 -4.80
CA ILE A 42 2.20 -14.66 -4.45
C ILE A 42 2.35 -14.06 -3.06
N LEU A 43 2.15 -12.74 -2.94
CA LEU A 43 2.07 -12.09 -1.65
C LEU A 43 0.61 -12.06 -1.21
N VAL A 44 0.32 -12.63 -0.05
CA VAL A 44 -1.02 -12.65 0.54
C VAL A 44 -1.02 -11.85 1.82
N LEU A 45 -1.98 -10.93 1.94
CA LEU A 45 -2.36 -10.29 3.19
C LEU A 45 -3.63 -10.97 3.69
N ASN A 46 -3.50 -11.69 4.80
CA ASN A 46 -4.62 -12.31 5.48
C ASN A 46 -5.14 -11.37 6.56
N THR A 47 -6.38 -10.96 6.39
CA THR A 47 -7.18 -10.28 7.42
C THR A 47 -8.32 -11.20 7.84
N SER A 48 -8.98 -10.89 8.96
CA SER A 48 -10.11 -11.70 9.44
C SER A 48 -11.31 -11.75 8.48
N GLN A 49 -11.44 -10.79 7.56
CA GLN A 49 -12.62 -10.68 6.68
C GLN A 49 -12.29 -10.59 5.18
N VAL A 50 -11.06 -10.20 4.83
CA VAL A 50 -10.62 -9.97 3.44
C VAL A 50 -9.24 -10.59 3.22
N GLY A 51 -9.12 -11.46 2.21
CA GLY A 51 -7.83 -11.90 1.69
C GLY A 51 -7.43 -11.01 0.52
N LEU A 52 -6.28 -10.35 0.60
CA LEU A 52 -5.71 -9.63 -0.53
C LEU A 52 -4.53 -10.43 -1.08
N SER A 53 -4.58 -10.80 -2.35
CA SER A 53 -3.47 -11.49 -3.03
C SER A 53 -2.89 -10.61 -4.13
N LEU A 54 -1.59 -10.40 -4.08
CA LEU A 54 -0.82 -9.74 -5.11
C LEU A 54 -0.04 -10.80 -5.90
N SER A 55 -0.25 -10.82 -7.21
CA SER A 55 0.41 -11.71 -8.14
C SER A 55 0.73 -10.98 -9.45
N VAL A 56 1.60 -11.59 -10.26
CA VAL A 56 2.03 -11.03 -11.53
C VAL A 56 0.98 -11.24 -12.61
N LEU A 57 0.49 -10.15 -13.19
CA LEU A 57 -0.41 -10.22 -14.34
C LEU A 57 0.28 -10.86 -15.55
N GLY A 58 -0.39 -11.80 -16.21
CA GLY A 58 0.15 -12.49 -17.39
C GLY A 58 1.27 -13.49 -17.07
N GLY A 59 1.55 -13.74 -15.79
CA GLY A 59 2.42 -14.82 -15.36
C GLY A 59 3.91 -14.63 -15.67
N VAL A 60 4.38 -13.44 -16.05
CA VAL A 60 5.81 -13.17 -16.33
C VAL A 60 6.35 -12.06 -15.45
N VAL A 61 7.33 -12.36 -14.60
CA VAL A 61 8.02 -11.34 -13.78
C VAL A 61 8.85 -10.47 -14.71
N THR A 62 8.58 -9.17 -14.70
CA THR A 62 9.28 -8.17 -15.50
C THR A 62 10.05 -7.21 -14.60
N ALA A 63 10.97 -6.43 -15.18
CA ALA A 63 11.66 -5.35 -14.46
C ALA A 63 10.68 -4.37 -13.79
N ASN A 64 9.54 -4.08 -14.43
CA ASN A 64 8.50 -3.23 -13.84
C ASN A 64 7.89 -3.86 -12.58
N HIS A 65 7.68 -5.18 -12.57
CA HIS A 65 7.19 -5.87 -11.37
C HIS A 65 8.22 -5.82 -10.23
N ILE A 66 9.51 -5.97 -10.53
CA ILE A 66 10.59 -5.86 -9.55
C ILE A 66 10.67 -4.43 -8.99
N ASN A 67 10.63 -3.42 -9.85
CA ASN A 67 10.63 -2.02 -9.42
C ASN A 67 9.42 -1.70 -8.53
N PHE A 68 8.23 -2.17 -8.91
CA PHE A 68 7.04 -2.05 -8.09
C PHE A 68 7.21 -2.74 -6.72
N ALA A 69 7.77 -3.96 -6.68
CA ALA A 69 8.02 -4.67 -5.42
C ALA A 69 9.00 -3.90 -4.51
N HIS A 70 10.04 -3.27 -5.08
CA HIS A 70 10.93 -2.40 -4.31
C HIS A 70 10.20 -1.17 -3.74
N SER A 71 9.37 -0.51 -4.55
CA SER A 71 8.56 0.62 -4.06
C SER A 71 7.57 0.21 -2.96
N LEU A 72 6.98 -1.00 -3.07
CA LEU A 72 6.10 -1.54 -2.04
C LEU A 72 6.85 -1.77 -0.71
N VAL A 73 8.05 -2.35 -0.76
CA VAL A 73 8.89 -2.55 0.43
C VAL A 73 9.28 -1.21 1.05
N GLN A 74 9.66 -0.22 0.24
CA GLN A 74 9.99 1.11 0.74
C GLN A 74 8.80 1.75 1.47
N ALA A 75 7.62 1.76 0.84
CA ALA A 75 6.42 2.33 1.45
C ALA A 75 6.02 1.61 2.74
N ALA A 76 6.15 0.29 2.79
CA ALA A 76 5.88 -0.49 4.01
C ALA A 76 6.86 -0.15 5.15
N ASN A 77 8.14 0.07 4.83
CA ASN A 77 9.13 0.50 5.82
C ASN A 77 8.85 1.92 6.33
N GLU A 78 8.49 2.85 5.45
CA GLU A 78 8.11 4.21 5.84
C GLU A 78 6.89 4.19 6.78
N TYR A 79 5.89 3.36 6.50
CA TYR A 79 4.74 3.14 7.38
C TYR A 79 5.16 2.59 8.76
N LEU A 80 6.04 1.58 8.79
CA LEU A 80 6.55 1.01 10.04
C LEU A 80 7.23 2.07 10.92
N ILE A 81 8.15 2.84 10.34
CA ILE A 81 8.90 3.89 11.05
C ILE A 81 7.93 4.89 11.69
N GLU A 82 6.88 5.30 10.98
CA GLU A 82 5.90 6.24 11.52
C GLU A 82 5.04 5.62 12.62
N CYS A 83 4.66 4.34 12.50
CA CYS A 83 3.97 3.63 13.58
C CYS A 83 4.82 3.54 14.86
N GLU A 84 6.11 3.25 14.72
CA GLU A 84 7.04 3.22 15.85
C GLU A 84 7.16 4.60 16.51
N ARG A 85 7.30 5.65 15.70
CA ARG A 85 7.34 7.04 16.18
C ARG A 85 6.09 7.38 17.01
N LEU A 86 4.89 7.09 16.49
CA LEU A 86 3.63 7.34 17.18
C LEU A 86 3.47 6.52 18.46
N LEU A 87 3.98 5.28 18.49
CA LEU A 87 3.98 4.45 19.69
C LEU A 87 4.88 5.05 20.78
N MET A 88 6.08 5.50 20.41
CA MET A 88 7.03 6.14 21.33
C MET A 88 6.47 7.44 21.92
N ASP A 89 5.86 8.29 21.08
CA ASP A 89 5.24 9.54 21.52
C ASP A 89 4.14 9.28 22.58
N ARG A 90 3.26 8.30 22.33
CA ARG A 90 2.21 7.91 23.26
C ARG A 90 2.75 7.45 24.61
N GLN A 91 3.83 6.67 24.61
CA GLN A 91 4.45 6.17 25.84
C GLN A 91 5.12 7.29 26.65
N ALA A 92 5.68 8.30 25.98
CA ALA A 92 6.25 9.47 26.64
C ALA A 92 5.17 10.31 27.34
N ASP A 93 4.02 10.51 26.69
CA ASP A 93 2.88 11.23 27.27
C ASP A 93 2.31 10.51 28.50
N ASP A 94 2.13 9.19 28.42
CA ASP A 94 1.63 8.37 29.54
C ASP A 94 2.59 8.41 30.76
N THR A 95 3.90 8.46 30.51
CA THR A 95 4.94 8.56 31.56
C THR A 95 4.95 9.95 32.21
N SER A 96 4.77 11.01 31.43
CA SER A 96 4.70 12.41 31.92
C SER A 96 3.43 12.67 32.74
N GLY A 97 2.30 12.11 32.32
CA GLY A 97 1.02 12.21 33.07
C GLY A 97 1.01 11.42 34.38
N GLY A 98 1.70 10.27 34.43
CA GLY A 98 1.82 9.43 35.63
C GLY A 98 2.70 10.04 36.74
N ALA A 99 3.69 10.86 36.38
CA ALA A 99 4.56 11.52 37.37
C ALA A 99 3.87 12.70 38.09
N ALA A 100 2.85 13.31 37.50
CA ALA A 100 2.15 14.47 38.07
C ALA A 100 1.09 14.12 39.14
N VAL A 101 0.72 12.84 39.27
CA VAL A 101 -0.31 12.38 40.24
C VAL A 101 0.27 11.78 41.52
N ALA A 102 1.59 11.85 41.73
CA ALA A 102 2.29 11.23 42.86
C ALA A 102 3.01 12.23 43.81
N ALA A 103 2.64 13.52 43.79
CA ALA A 103 3.24 14.57 44.62
C ALA A 103 2.25 15.19 45.62
#